data_AF-X7EBT9-F1
#
_entry.id   AF-X7EBT9-F1
#
_cell.length_a   1.000
_cell.length_b   1.000
_cell.length_c   1.000
_cell.angle_alpha   90.00
_cell.angle_beta   90.00
_cell.angle_gamma   90.00
#
_symmetry.space_group_name_H-M   'P 1'
#
loop_
_entity.id
_entity.type
_entity.pdbx_description
1 polymer ?
#
loop_
_entity_poly.entity_id
_entity_poly.type
_entity_poly.pdbx_seq_one_letter_code
_entity_poly.pdbx_strand_id
1 'polypeptide(L)'
;MAIAPITPDEVATGAGAVPDVVLAAFNGLLAERARNGRSRFTQNEVIARIQEGVEAAGSKISRQEIFAKHYLDVESIYRAAGWQVRYDAPGYNESYEAFFEFSTA
;
A
#
# COMPACT_ATOMS: atom_id res chain seq x y z
N MET A 1 -10.05 -29.74 16.22
CA MET A 1 -10.04 -29.04 14.92
C MET A 1 -8.62 -29.08 14.40
N ALA A 2 -8.38 -29.74 13.26
CA ALA A 2 -7.05 -29.81 12.67
C ALA A 2 -6.80 -28.52 11.88
N ILE A 3 -5.85 -27.71 12.35
CA ILE A 3 -5.34 -26.55 11.63
C ILE A 3 -4.44 -27.06 10.50
N ALA A 4 -4.97 -27.10 9.29
CA ALA A 4 -4.19 -27.39 8.09
C ALA A 4 -3.37 -26.14 7.70
N PRO A 5 -2.15 -26.32 7.18
CA PRO A 5 -1.37 -25.21 6.65
C PRO A 5 -2.12 -24.56 5.48
N ILE A 6 -2.20 -23.24 5.49
CA ILE A 6 -2.82 -22.46 4.40
C ILE A 6 -2.01 -22.65 3.11
N THR A 7 -2.71 -22.86 2.00
CA THR A 7 -2.10 -22.98 0.67
C THR A 7 -1.62 -21.62 0.18
N PRO A 8 -0.56 -21.54 -0.66
CA PRO A 8 -0.06 -20.27 -1.18
C PRO A 8 -1.12 -19.44 -1.93
N ASP A 9 -2.11 -20.10 -2.53
CA ASP A 9 -3.28 -19.45 -3.16
C ASP A 9 -4.23 -18.82 -2.12
N GLU A 10 -4.44 -19.50 -0.99
CA GLU A 10 -5.25 -19.00 0.15
C GLU A 10 -4.50 -17.92 0.95
N VAL A 11 -3.16 -17.89 0.88
CA VAL A 11 -2.36 -16.77 1.37
C VAL A 11 -2.64 -15.52 0.51
N ALA A 12 -2.75 -15.69 -0.82
CA ALA A 12 -3.01 -14.60 -1.75
C ALA A 12 -4.43 -14.02 -1.65
N THR A 13 -5.43 -14.84 -1.27
CA THR A 13 -6.83 -14.39 -1.10
C THR A 13 -7.22 -14.09 0.34
N GLY A 14 -6.52 -14.63 1.35
CA GLY A 14 -7.02 -14.64 2.73
C GLY A 14 -6.03 -14.26 3.86
N ALA A 15 -4.71 -14.20 3.65
CA ALA A 15 -3.76 -14.03 4.77
C ALA A 15 -2.96 -12.71 4.78
N GLY A 16 -3.17 -11.84 3.79
CA GLY A 16 -2.48 -10.55 3.65
C GLY A 16 -3.34 -9.50 2.94
N ALA A 17 -4.67 -9.60 3.08
CA ALA A 17 -5.60 -8.69 2.46
C ALA A 17 -5.33 -7.27 2.94
N VAL A 18 -4.72 -6.46 2.06
CA VAL A 18 -4.58 -5.03 2.27
C VAL A 18 -6.00 -4.49 2.51
N PRO A 19 -6.30 -3.94 3.70
CA PRO A 19 -7.67 -3.58 4.03
C PRO A 19 -8.17 -2.47 3.11
N ASP A 20 -9.48 -2.39 2.89
CA ASP A 20 -10.10 -1.42 1.98
C ASP A 20 -9.68 0.02 2.28
N VAL A 21 -9.47 0.36 3.55
CA VAL A 21 -8.98 1.68 3.98
C VAL A 21 -7.62 2.02 3.39
N VAL A 22 -6.74 1.04 3.21
CA VAL A 22 -5.42 1.22 2.62
C VAL A 22 -5.54 1.40 1.12
N LEU A 23 -6.33 0.56 0.44
CA LEU A 23 -6.61 0.74 -0.99
C LEU A 23 -7.29 2.08 -1.26
N ALA A 24 -8.19 2.53 -0.38
CA ALA A 24 -8.82 3.84 -0.47
C ALA A 24 -7.80 4.97 -0.32
N ALA A 25 -6.83 4.85 0.59
CA ALA A 25 -5.74 5.83 0.75
C ALA A 25 -4.90 5.95 -0.53
N PHE A 26 -4.48 4.83 -1.12
CA PHE A 26 -3.75 4.82 -2.40
C PHE A 26 -4.60 5.36 -3.55
N ASN A 27 -5.87 4.93 -3.67
CA ASN A 27 -6.79 5.41 -4.71
C ASN A 27 -7.03 6.92 -4.60
N GLY A 28 -7.16 7.45 -3.38
CA GLY A 28 -7.28 8.90 -3.14
C GLY A 28 -6.06 9.67 -3.63
N LEU A 29 -4.86 9.23 -3.23
CA LEU A 29 -3.60 9.85 -3.68
C LEU A 29 -3.42 9.75 -5.19
N LEU A 30 -3.79 8.61 -5.79
CA LEU A 30 -3.81 8.44 -7.24
C LEU A 30 -4.79 9.42 -7.90
N ALA A 31 -6.02 9.53 -7.43
CA ALA A 31 -7.00 10.45 -8.02
C ALA A 31 -6.56 11.92 -7.91
N GLU A 32 -5.93 12.31 -6.80
CA GLU A 32 -5.44 13.67 -6.59
C GLU A 32 -4.24 14.00 -7.48
N ARG A 33 -3.27 13.09 -7.56
CA ARG A 33 -1.95 13.35 -8.17
C ARG A 33 -1.75 12.75 -9.55
N ALA A 34 -2.59 11.82 -10.00
CA ALA A 34 -2.47 11.27 -11.34
C ALA A 34 -2.68 12.39 -12.37
N ARG A 35 -1.62 12.64 -13.14
CA ARG A 35 -1.60 13.60 -14.26
C ARG A 35 -0.86 12.92 -15.41
N ASN A 36 -1.47 12.90 -16.59
CA ASN A 36 -0.91 12.24 -17.78
C ASN A 36 -0.52 10.78 -17.54
N GLY A 37 -1.38 10.00 -16.87
CA GLY A 37 -1.15 8.58 -16.63
C GLY A 37 -0.02 8.26 -15.64
N ARG A 38 0.52 9.25 -14.92
CA ARG A 38 1.57 9.05 -13.91
C ARG A 38 1.20 9.71 -12.60
N SER A 39 1.59 9.09 -11.49
CA SER A 39 1.42 9.62 -10.14
C SER A 39 2.61 9.25 -9.27
N ARG A 40 3.02 10.17 -8.40
CA ARG A 40 4.12 9.96 -7.45
C ARG A 40 3.76 10.55 -6.09
N PHE A 41 3.96 9.77 -5.04
CA PHE A 41 3.73 10.18 -3.66
C PHE A 41 4.65 9.42 -2.71
N THR A 42 5.01 10.03 -1.58
CA THR A 42 5.95 9.40 -0.65
C THR A 42 5.27 8.34 0.20
N GLN A 43 6.04 7.40 0.73
CA GLN A 43 5.57 6.41 1.69
C GLN A 43 4.96 7.08 2.93
N ASN A 44 5.51 8.22 3.33
CA ASN A 44 5.02 8.98 4.48
C ASN A 44 3.61 9.53 4.22
N GLU A 45 3.35 10.06 3.01
CA GLU A 45 2.03 10.52 2.61
C GLU A 45 0.99 9.40 2.60
N VAL A 46 1.38 8.21 2.10
CA VAL A 46 0.51 7.03 2.13
C VAL A 46 0.19 6.64 3.57
N ILE A 47 1.19 6.56 4.44
CA ILE A 47 1.01 6.21 5.86
C ILE A 47 0.07 7.21 6.54
N ALA A 48 0.28 8.51 6.32
CA ALA A 48 -0.59 9.55 6.85
C ALA A 48 -2.04 9.32 6.41
N ARG A 49 -2.27 9.05 5.12
CA ARG A 49 -3.62 8.80 4.59
C ARG A 49 -4.27 7.52 5.12
N ILE A 50 -3.50 6.47 5.33
CA ILE A 50 -3.99 5.26 5.99
C ILE A 50 -4.42 5.59 7.43
N GLN A 51 -3.59 6.33 8.16
CA GLN A 51 -3.88 6.70 9.55
C GLN A 51 -5.12 7.58 9.65
N GLU A 52 -5.26 8.58 8.78
CA GLU A 52 -6.46 9.42 8.68
C GLU A 52 -7.72 8.59 8.38
N GLY A 53 -7.65 7.66 7.43
CA GLY A 53 -8.77 6.78 7.09
C GLY A 53 -9.18 5.83 8.23
N VAL A 54 -8.20 5.28 8.96
CA VAL A 54 -8.44 4.41 10.12
C VAL A 54 -9.00 5.20 11.31
N GLU A 55 -8.50 6.44 11.52
CA GLU A 55 -9.01 7.35 12.54
C GLU A 55 -10.44 7.78 12.27
N ALA A 56 -10.79 8.06 11.01
CA ALA A 56 -12.16 8.33 10.59
C ALA A 56 -13.11 7.13 10.84
N ALA A 57 -12.59 5.90 10.80
CA ALA A 57 -13.31 4.68 11.17
C ALA A 57 -13.39 4.42 12.69
N GLY A 58 -12.89 5.34 13.52
CA GLY A 58 -12.91 5.23 14.98
C GLY A 58 -11.82 4.33 15.57
N SER A 59 -10.82 3.95 14.79
CA SER A 59 -9.68 3.14 15.21
C SER A 59 -8.37 3.93 15.10
N LYS A 60 -7.27 3.45 15.70
CA LYS A 60 -5.95 4.05 15.51
C LYS A 60 -4.97 2.98 15.09
N ILE A 61 -4.13 3.30 14.12
CA ILE A 61 -3.07 2.42 13.65
C ILE A 61 -1.72 3.14 13.73
N SER A 62 -0.72 2.43 14.25
CA SER A 62 0.65 2.93 14.31
C SER A 62 1.39 2.58 13.04
N ARG A 63 2.38 3.40 12.67
CA ARG A 63 3.29 3.14 11.55
C ARG A 63 3.94 1.75 11.63
N GLN A 64 4.34 1.31 12.82
CA GLN A 64 4.89 -0.03 13.04
C GLN A 64 3.90 -1.14 12.67
N GLU A 65 2.61 -0.98 12.98
CA GLU A 65 1.58 -1.95 12.62
C GLU A 65 1.37 -2.01 11.10
N ILE A 66 1.39 -0.85 10.43
CA ILE A 66 1.27 -0.78 8.96
C ILE A 66 2.38 -1.60 8.29
N PHE A 67 3.62 -1.49 8.78
CA PHE A 67 4.74 -2.29 8.28
C PHE A 67 4.65 -3.76 8.69
N ALA A 68 4.36 -4.05 9.96
CA ALA A 68 4.27 -5.41 10.47
C ALA A 68 3.19 -6.23 9.75
N LYS A 69 2.11 -5.57 9.31
CA LYS A 69 1.02 -6.19 8.57
C LYS A 69 1.19 -6.11 7.05
N HIS A 70 2.32 -5.63 6.56
CA HIS A 70 2.62 -5.52 5.12
C HIS A 70 1.54 -4.76 4.33
N TYR A 71 0.87 -3.78 4.95
CA TYR A 71 -0.22 -3.05 4.31
C TYR A 71 0.22 -2.21 3.10
N LEU A 72 1.52 -1.90 2.98
CA LEU A 72 2.07 -1.15 1.86
C LEU A 72 2.40 -2.02 0.65
N ASP A 73 2.24 -3.35 0.73
CA ASP A 73 2.56 -4.32 -0.32
C ASP A 73 1.45 -4.37 -1.40
N VAL A 74 1.18 -3.21 -2.01
CA VAL A 74 0.06 -3.03 -2.94
C VAL A 74 0.42 -3.27 -4.41
N GLU A 75 1.71 -3.49 -4.70
CA GLU A 75 2.23 -3.60 -6.07
C GLU A 75 1.49 -4.66 -6.88
N SER A 76 1.31 -5.86 -6.32
CA SER A 76 0.62 -6.96 -7.00
C SER A 76 -0.85 -6.64 -7.30
N ILE A 77 -1.55 -5.97 -6.38
CA ILE A 77 -2.97 -5.60 -6.50
C ILE A 77 -3.15 -4.60 -7.64
N TYR A 78 -2.34 -3.54 -7.65
CA TYR A 78 -2.44 -2.51 -8.68
C TYR A 78 -1.87 -2.96 -10.03
N ARG A 79 -0.85 -3.84 -10.05
CA ARG A 79 -0.37 -4.49 -11.27
C ARG A 79 -1.45 -5.37 -11.92
N ALA A 80 -2.21 -6.11 -11.13
CA ALA A 80 -3.36 -6.87 -11.63
C ALA A 80 -4.45 -5.96 -12.21
N ALA A 81 -4.58 -4.73 -11.70
CA ALA A 81 -5.50 -3.71 -12.22
C ALA A 81 -4.95 -2.93 -13.44
N GLY A 82 -3.75 -3.26 -13.94
CA GLY A 82 -3.15 -2.64 -15.12
C GLY A 82 -2.23 -1.43 -14.83
N TRP A 83 -1.92 -1.14 -13.57
CA TRP A 83 -0.95 -0.12 -13.19
C TRP A 83 0.46 -0.68 -13.11
N GLN A 84 1.43 0.06 -13.60
CA GLN A 84 2.82 -0.21 -13.32
C GLN A 84 3.21 0.52 -12.03
N VAL A 85 3.50 -0.26 -10.99
CA VAL A 85 3.91 0.25 -9.67
C VAL A 85 5.40 0.05 -9.48
N ARG A 86 6.10 1.11 -9.10
CA ARG A 86 7.50 1.12 -8.68
C ARG A 86 7.61 1.71 -7.29
N TYR A 87 8.14 0.93 -6.35
CA TYR A 87 8.54 1.43 -5.04
C TYR A 87 10.05 1.69 -5.04
N ASP A 88 10.44 2.87 -4.58
CA ASP A 88 11.84 3.31 -4.55
C ASP A 88 12.12 3.77 -3.12
N ALA A 89 13.06 3.08 -2.45
CA ALA A 89 13.41 3.31 -1.07
C ALA A 89 14.90 3.67 -0.97
N PRO A 90 15.28 4.62 -0.09
CA PRO A 90 16.66 5.03 0.06
C PRO A 90 17.56 3.85 0.43
N GLY A 91 18.68 3.72 -0.28
CA GLY A 91 19.77 2.84 0.10
C GLY A 91 20.49 3.32 1.37
N TYR A 92 21.41 2.49 1.87
CA TYR A 92 22.15 2.70 3.13
C TYR A 92 22.89 4.06 3.25
N ASN A 93 23.14 4.76 2.13
CA ASN A 93 23.82 6.06 2.08
C ASN A 93 22.99 7.17 1.40
N GLU A 94 21.67 6.99 1.28
CA GLU A 94 20.80 7.95 0.61
C GLU A 94 19.82 8.60 1.59
N SER A 95 19.65 9.92 1.49
CA SER A 95 18.82 10.73 2.39
C SER A 95 17.53 11.22 1.73
N TYR A 96 16.91 10.41 0.86
CA TYR A 96 15.59 10.73 0.30
C TYR A 96 14.49 9.88 0.93
N GLU A 97 13.27 10.40 0.92
CA GLU A 97 12.11 9.66 1.42
C GLU A 97 11.70 8.58 0.42
N ALA A 98 11.42 7.38 0.93
CA ALA A 98 10.86 6.31 0.11
C ALA A 98 9.57 6.77 -0.57
N PHE A 99 9.37 6.44 -1.84
CA PHE A 99 8.22 6.86 -2.62
C PHE A 99 7.67 5.76 -3.51
N PHE A 100 6.38 5.90 -3.81
CA PHE A 100 5.70 5.09 -4.79
C PHE A 100 5.49 5.90 -6.07
N GLU A 101 5.80 5.29 -7.20
CA GLU A 101 5.53 5.79 -8.53
C GLU A 101 4.58 4.83 -9.23
N PHE A 102 3.47 5.37 -9.71
CA PHE A 102 2.47 4.68 -10.49
C PHE A 102 2.47 5.25 -11.90
N SER A 103 2.47 4.37 -12.89
CA SER A 103 2.33 4.73 -14.30
C SER A 103 1.35 3.80 -15.00
N THR A 104 0.59 4.33 -15.96
CA THR A 104 -0.13 3.51 -16.93
C THR A 104 0.89 2.85 -17.84
N ALA A 105 0.77 1.53 -18.04
CA ALA A 105 1.57 0.78 -19.00
C ALA A 105 1.32 1.24 -20.45
#